data_AF-A0A1D1YMM0-F1
#
_entry.id   AF-A0A1D1YMM0-F1
#
_cell.length_a   1.000
_cell.length_b   1.000
_cell.length_c   1.000
_cell.angle_alpha   90.00
_cell.angle_beta   90.00
_cell.angle_gamma   90.00
#
_symmetry.space_group_name_H-M   'P 1'
#
loop_
_entity.id
_entity.type
_entity.pdbx_description
1 polymer ?
#
loop_
_entity_poly.entity_id
_entity_poly.type
_entity_poly.pdbx_seq_one_letter_code
_entity_poly.pdbx_strand_id
1 'polypeptide(L)'
;MLVVVVLLHSCNIWISSAVQAHLFFKEEDWGNFKQIFDTYMFEAAKEWALANDGDSLLESMSKAIDEVVKLDECEIYSYNPDFDEDPLLEKGAIWSFNFFCYNRKLKRIVSFRCCCFSNLEGYLADAVVDDEYIEDDVMFNDMDM
;
A
#
# COMPACT_ATOMS: atom_id res chain seq x y z
N MET A 1 -4.55 -16.65 16.53
CA MET A 1 -4.89 -15.65 17.57
C MET A 1 -3.71 -14.73 17.93
N LEU A 2 -2.47 -15.20 18.01
CA LEU A 2 -1.30 -14.34 18.29
C LEU A 2 -0.85 -13.45 17.09
N VAL A 3 -1.07 -13.90 15.84
CA VAL A 3 -0.76 -13.10 14.63
C VAL A 3 -1.57 -11.80 14.59
N VAL A 4 -2.84 -11.87 15.00
CA VAL A 4 -3.78 -10.74 14.99
C VAL A 4 -3.36 -9.65 15.99
N VAL A 5 -2.73 -10.03 17.11
CA VAL A 5 -2.38 -9.09 18.20
C VAL A 5 -1.12 -8.27 17.93
N VAL A 6 -0.25 -8.69 17.02
CA VAL A 6 0.96 -7.90 16.70
C VAL A 6 0.70 -6.93 15.53
N LEU A 7 -0.27 -7.22 14.66
CA LEU A 7 -0.81 -6.25 13.68
C LEU A 7 -1.44 -5.01 14.35
N LEU A 8 -1.89 -5.17 15.60
CA LEU A 8 -2.64 -4.20 16.40
C LEU A 8 -1.84 -2.97 16.87
N HIS A 9 -0.49 -2.96 16.86
CA HIS A 9 0.27 -1.79 17.33
C HIS A 9 0.56 -0.76 16.22
N SER A 10 0.66 -1.20 14.96
CA SER A 10 0.80 -0.30 13.80
C SER A 10 -0.54 0.06 13.16
N CYS A 11 -1.58 -0.76 13.36
CA CYS A 11 -2.93 -0.54 12.85
C CYS A 11 -3.87 0.01 13.93
N ASN A 12 -3.56 1.19 14.49
CA ASN A 12 -4.37 1.84 15.54
C ASN A 12 -5.76 2.35 15.07
N ILE A 13 -6.29 1.77 13.99
CA ILE A 13 -7.62 2.02 13.41
C ILE A 13 -8.42 0.72 13.18
N TRP A 14 -7.86 -0.45 13.52
CA TRP A 14 -8.44 -1.77 13.18
C TRP A 14 -9.12 -2.47 14.38
N ILE A 15 -9.84 -1.74 15.25
CA ILE A 15 -10.72 -2.37 16.26
C ILE A 15 -12.15 -1.93 16.04
N SER A 16 -12.79 -2.58 15.08
CA SER A 16 -14.20 -2.97 15.20
C SER A 16 -14.41 -4.45 14.81
N SER A 17 -13.55 -5.01 13.95
CA SER A 17 -13.76 -6.35 13.38
C SER A 17 -12.58 -7.33 13.53
N ALA A 18 -11.99 -7.46 14.73
CA ALA A 18 -11.10 -8.60 15.05
C ALA A 18 -11.75 -9.98 14.70
N VAL A 19 -13.09 -9.99 14.60
CA VAL A 19 -13.94 -11.10 14.17
C VAL A 19 -13.78 -11.45 12.67
N GLN A 20 -13.41 -10.51 11.80
CA GLN A 20 -13.37 -10.69 10.34
C GLN A 20 -11.97 -10.84 9.74
N ALA A 21 -10.88 -10.66 10.51
CA ALA A 21 -9.52 -10.76 9.98
C ALA A 21 -9.27 -12.08 9.20
N HIS A 22 -9.84 -13.20 9.66
CA HIS A 22 -9.73 -14.49 8.99
C HIS A 22 -10.35 -14.54 7.58
N LEU A 23 -11.21 -13.60 7.22
CA LEU A 23 -11.82 -13.49 5.88
C LEU A 23 -10.92 -12.76 4.88
N PHE A 24 -9.98 -11.94 5.36
CA PHE A 24 -9.16 -11.07 4.52
C PHE A 24 -7.72 -11.55 4.38
N PHE A 25 -7.26 -12.38 5.33
CA PHE A 25 -5.92 -12.97 5.28
C PHE A 25 -5.94 -14.30 4.54
N LYS A 26 -5.17 -14.36 3.45
CA LYS A 26 -4.89 -15.59 2.72
C LYS A 26 -3.44 -16.00 2.98
N GLU A 27 -3.21 -17.26 3.31
CA GLU A 27 -1.86 -17.81 3.39
C GLU A 27 -1.29 -17.91 1.97
N GLU A 28 -0.07 -17.41 1.79
CA GLU A 28 0.60 -17.37 0.49
C GLU A 28 1.91 -18.13 0.56
N ASP A 29 2.28 -18.75 -0.56
CA ASP A 29 3.62 -19.27 -0.73
C ASP A 29 4.56 -18.18 -1.26
N TRP A 30 5.85 -18.37 -0.99
CA TRP A 30 6.89 -17.45 -1.45
C TRP A 30 6.98 -17.35 -2.98
N GLY A 31 6.60 -18.40 -3.70
CA GLY A 31 6.53 -18.39 -5.17
C GLY A 31 5.45 -17.43 -5.68
N ASN A 32 4.25 -17.48 -5.10
CA ASN A 32 3.18 -16.55 -5.45
C ASN A 32 3.53 -15.09 -5.09
N PHE A 33 4.18 -14.87 -3.93
CA PHE A 33 4.72 -13.55 -3.58
C PHE A 33 5.67 -13.02 -4.65
N LYS A 34 6.64 -13.83 -5.10
CA LYS A 34 7.58 -13.44 -6.15
C LYS A 34 6.88 -13.11 -7.46
N GLN A 35 5.91 -13.91 -7.88
CA GLN A 35 5.15 -13.64 -9.11
C GLN A 35 4.39 -12.31 -9.03
N ILE A 36 3.76 -12.02 -7.90
CA ILE A 36 3.07 -10.76 -7.66
C ILE A 36 4.08 -9.61 -7.68
N PHE A 37 5.20 -9.76 -6.97
CA PHE A 37 6.27 -8.76 -6.96
C PHE A 37 6.80 -8.47 -8.37
N ASP A 38 7.17 -9.50 -9.13
CA ASP A 38 7.71 -9.35 -10.48
C ASP A 38 6.70 -8.74 -11.45
N THR A 39 5.40 -8.97 -11.24
CA THR A 39 4.33 -8.42 -12.08
C THR A 39 4.07 -6.94 -11.78
N TYR A 40 3.89 -6.57 -10.51
CA TYR A 40 3.49 -5.22 -10.13
C TYR A 40 4.67 -4.26 -9.94
N MET A 41 5.80 -4.76 -9.43
CA MET A 41 7.01 -3.96 -9.17
C MET A 41 8.02 -4.03 -10.31
N PHE A 42 7.64 -4.51 -11.50
CA PHE A 42 8.54 -4.67 -12.65
C PHE A 42 9.35 -3.41 -12.98
N GLU A 43 8.66 -2.27 -13.16
CA GLU A 43 9.33 -1.00 -13.49
C GLU A 43 10.20 -0.50 -12.33
N ALA A 44 9.73 -0.64 -11.08
CA ALA A 44 10.52 -0.27 -9.92
C ALA A 44 11.80 -1.12 -9.78
N ALA A 45 11.71 -2.42 -10.06
CA ALA A 45 12.85 -3.33 -10.04
C ALA A 45 13.85 -3.01 -11.17
N LYS A 46 13.36 -2.62 -12.34
CA LYS A 46 14.18 -2.16 -13.45
C LYS A 46 14.92 -0.87 -13.14
N GLU A 47 14.23 0.14 -12.60
CA GLU A 47 14.87 1.40 -12.17
C GLU A 47 15.89 1.16 -11.05
N TRP A 48 15.58 0.27 -10.10
CA TRP A 48 16.53 -0.13 -9.06
C TRP A 48 17.80 -0.74 -9.65
N ALA A 49 17.67 -1.65 -10.62
CA ALA A 49 18.83 -2.27 -11.26
C ALA A 49 19.70 -1.24 -12.01
N LEU A 50 19.10 -0.21 -12.62
CA LEU A 50 19.86 0.88 -13.24
C LEU A 50 20.63 1.72 -12.22
N ALA A 51 20.05 1.93 -11.02
CA ALA A 51 20.65 2.73 -9.97
C ALA A 51 21.71 1.98 -9.13
N ASN A 52 21.61 0.64 -9.05
CA ASN A 52 22.42 -0.20 -8.17
C ASN A 52 23.24 -1.25 -8.96
N ASP A 53 23.81 -0.86 -10.10
CA ASP A 53 24.76 -1.70 -10.88
C ASP A 53 24.23 -3.10 -11.25
N GLY A 54 22.92 -3.23 -11.48
CA GLY A 54 22.28 -4.49 -11.86
C GLY A 54 21.79 -5.36 -10.69
N ASP A 55 21.86 -4.87 -9.45
CA ASP A 55 21.34 -5.59 -8.28
C ASP A 55 19.83 -5.82 -8.38
N SER A 56 19.37 -6.98 -7.89
CA SER A 56 17.96 -7.32 -7.85
C SER A 56 17.27 -6.68 -6.64
N LEU A 57 16.26 -5.83 -6.90
CA LEU A 57 15.43 -5.24 -5.84
C LEU A 57 14.78 -6.32 -4.97
N LEU A 58 14.28 -7.38 -5.61
CA LEU A 58 13.62 -8.49 -4.93
C LEU A 58 14.58 -9.18 -3.96
N GLU A 59 15.83 -9.43 -4.37
CA GLU A 59 16.84 -10.07 -3.51
C GLU A 59 17.25 -9.16 -2.35
N SER A 60 17.48 -7.88 -2.62
CA SER A 60 17.82 -6.87 -1.60
C SER A 60 16.72 -6.77 -0.53
N MET A 61 15.47 -6.66 -0.97
CA MET A 61 14.31 -6.63 -0.07
C MET A 61 14.16 -7.94 0.71
N SER A 62 14.25 -9.09 0.02
CA SER A 62 14.12 -10.40 0.66
C SER A 62 15.16 -10.60 1.75
N LYS A 63 16.41 -10.17 1.50
CA LYS A 63 17.49 -10.20 2.48
C LYS A 63 17.21 -9.29 3.67
N ALA A 64 16.72 -8.06 3.42
CA ALA A 64 16.36 -7.13 4.49
C ALA A 64 15.25 -7.70 5.38
N ILE A 65 14.25 -8.37 4.80
CA ILE A 65 13.18 -9.03 5.56
C ILE A 65 13.74 -10.25 6.33
N ASP A 66 14.59 -11.06 5.68
CA ASP A 66 15.21 -12.25 6.28
C ASP A 66 16.05 -11.92 7.51
N GLU A 67 16.83 -10.83 7.48
CA GLU A 67 17.60 -10.34 8.63
C GLU A 67 16.71 -10.00 9.84
N VAL A 68 15.47 -9.57 9.60
CA VAL A 68 14.54 -9.15 10.64
C VAL A 68 13.68 -10.31 11.16
N VAL A 69 13.16 -11.18 10.29
CA VAL A 69 12.20 -12.21 10.68
C VAL A 69 12.62 -13.64 10.37
N LYS A 70 13.75 -13.91 9.72
CA LYS A 70 14.14 -15.24 9.23
C LYS A 70 13.05 -15.85 8.34
N LEU A 71 13.11 -15.52 7.07
CA LEU A 71 12.06 -15.72 6.09
C LEU A 71 11.76 -17.21 5.84
N ASP A 72 12.76 -18.07 6.03
CA ASP A 72 12.66 -19.53 5.97
C ASP A 72 11.77 -20.14 7.07
N GLU A 73 11.65 -19.47 8.21
CA GLU A 73 10.81 -19.86 9.34
C GLU A 73 9.52 -19.03 9.45
N CYS A 74 9.20 -18.23 8.43
CA CYS A 74 8.04 -17.36 8.39
C CYS A 74 6.83 -17.99 7.69
N GLU A 75 5.65 -17.66 8.20
CA GLU A 75 4.39 -17.82 7.50
C GLU A 75 4.06 -16.50 6.79
N ILE A 76 3.74 -16.59 5.49
CA ILE A 76 3.43 -15.42 4.66
C ILE A 76 1.92 -15.34 4.48
N TYR A 77 1.39 -14.14 4.69
CA TYR A 77 -0.03 -13.85 4.50
C TYR A 77 -0.18 -12.67 3.54
N SER A 78 -1.07 -12.79 2.57
CA SER A 78 -1.59 -11.63 1.84
C SER A 78 -2.85 -11.11 2.51
N TYR A 79 -3.08 -9.81 2.37
CA TYR A 79 -4.32 -9.16 2.76
C TYR A 79 -4.96 -8.52 1.54
N ASN A 80 -6.15 -9.03 1.17
CA ASN A 80 -6.96 -8.48 0.09
C ASN A 80 -8.27 -7.94 0.67
N PRO A 81 -8.43 -6.60 0.79
CA PRO A 81 -9.68 -6.02 1.22
C PRO A 81 -10.66 -6.01 0.04
N ASP A 82 -11.51 -7.04 -0.07
CA ASP A 82 -12.63 -7.07 -1.03
C ASP A 82 -13.77 -6.08 -0.68
N PHE A 83 -13.61 -5.24 0.35
CA PHE A 83 -14.66 -4.33 0.83
C PHE A 83 -14.22 -2.86 0.72
N ASP A 84 -15.06 -2.05 0.05
CA ASP A 84 -14.98 -0.59 -0.10
C ASP A 84 -14.94 0.20 1.26
N GLU A 85 -15.08 -0.50 2.38
CA GLU A 85 -15.14 0.09 3.73
C GLU A 85 -13.81 0.02 4.50
N ASP A 86 -12.72 -0.49 3.90
CA ASP A 86 -11.44 -0.59 4.62
C ASP A 86 -10.60 0.70 4.52
N PRO A 87 -10.24 1.35 5.65
CA PRO A 87 -9.32 2.49 5.66
C PRO A 87 -7.88 2.13 5.24
N LEU A 88 -7.51 0.85 5.16
CA LEU A 88 -6.26 0.39 4.56
C LEU A 88 -6.34 0.24 3.04
N LEU A 89 -7.53 0.30 2.45
CA LEU A 89 -7.70 0.40 1.01
C LEU A 89 -7.28 1.82 0.63
N GLU A 90 -6.15 1.93 -0.04
CA GLU A 90 -5.68 3.22 -0.52
C GLU A 90 -6.59 3.69 -1.65
N LYS A 91 -7.54 4.57 -1.32
CA LYS A 91 -8.46 5.18 -2.28
C LYS A 91 -7.65 5.85 -3.40
N GLY A 92 -7.96 5.50 -4.65
CA GLY A 92 -7.26 6.02 -5.83
C GLY A 92 -6.05 5.20 -6.29
N ALA A 93 -5.65 4.16 -5.54
CA ALA A 93 -4.58 3.27 -5.99
C ALA A 93 -5.04 2.41 -7.18
N ILE A 94 -4.24 2.39 -8.26
CA ILE A 94 -4.42 1.52 -9.43
C ILE A 94 -4.31 0.05 -9.02
N TRP A 95 -3.35 -0.23 -8.14
CA TRP A 95 -3.20 -1.50 -7.46
C TRP A 95 -2.59 -1.26 -6.09
N SER A 96 -2.93 -2.12 -5.14
CA SER A 96 -2.25 -2.21 -3.85
C SER A 96 -2.18 -3.66 -3.44
N PHE A 97 -1.09 -4.04 -2.78
CA PHE A 97 -0.97 -5.35 -2.16
C PHE A 97 -0.31 -5.23 -0.80
N ASN A 98 -0.71 -6.13 0.09
CA ASN A 98 -0.32 -6.13 1.48
C ASN A 98 0.14 -7.52 1.88
N PHE A 99 1.40 -7.67 2.24
CA PHE A 99 1.98 -8.91 2.72
C PHE A 99 2.43 -8.81 4.16
N PHE A 100 2.32 -9.91 4.88
CA PHE A 100 2.73 -10.03 6.26
C PHE A 100 3.57 -11.29 6.42
N CYS A 101 4.81 -11.12 6.86
CA CYS A 101 5.71 -12.21 7.21
C CYS A 101 5.72 -12.37 8.73
N TYR A 102 5.22 -13.50 9.23
CA TYR A 102 5.15 -13.79 10.66
C TYR A 102 6.09 -14.92 11.04
N ASN A 103 7.05 -14.63 11.92
CA ASN A 103 7.85 -15.66 12.57
C ASN A 103 7.28 -15.99 13.95
N ARG A 104 6.75 -17.21 14.09
CA ARG A 104 6.18 -17.74 15.34
C ARG A 104 7.20 -17.86 16.47
N LYS A 105 8.45 -18.20 16.15
CA LYS A 105 9.53 -18.40 17.14
C LYS A 105 10.01 -17.08 17.71
N LEU A 106 10.17 -16.07 16.84
CA LEU A 106 10.60 -14.72 17.22
C LEU A 106 9.44 -13.85 17.73
N LYS A 107 8.19 -14.28 17.53
CA LYS A 107 6.96 -13.50 17.81
C LYS A 107 6.98 -12.13 17.13
N ARG A 108 7.51 -12.07 15.91
CA ARG A 108 7.74 -10.84 15.15
C ARG A 108 6.98 -10.89 13.83
N ILE A 109 6.38 -9.76 13.45
CA ILE A 109 5.70 -9.57 12.17
C ILE A 109 6.40 -8.45 11.42
N VAL A 110 6.62 -8.65 10.12
CA VAL A 110 6.96 -7.60 9.17
C VAL A 110 5.79 -7.44 8.21
N SER A 111 5.32 -6.21 8.03
CA SER A 111 4.33 -5.86 7.02
C SER A 111 5.02 -5.18 5.85
N PHE A 112 4.73 -5.64 4.64
CA PHE A 112 5.19 -5.06 3.40
C PHE A 112 3.99 -4.64 2.56
N ARG A 113 3.90 -3.34 2.25
CA ARG A 113 2.79 -2.75 1.49
C ARG A 113 3.37 -2.00 0.31
N CYS A 114 2.81 -2.26 -0.86
CA CYS A 114 3.09 -1.48 -2.05
C CYS A 114 1.80 -1.11 -2.75
N CYS A 115 1.84 0.03 -3.42
CA CYS A 115 0.73 0.63 -4.11
C CYS A 115 1.25 1.42 -5.31
N CYS A 116 0.39 1.63 -6.29
CA CYS A 116 0.64 2.52 -7.41
C CYS A 116 -0.52 3.47 -7.58
N PHE A 117 -0.20 4.75 -7.75
CA PHE A 117 -1.16 5.81 -7.97
C PHE A 117 -0.99 6.39 -9.36
N SER A 118 -2.10 6.88 -9.91
CA SER A 118 -2.05 7.69 -11.11
C SER A 118 -1.66 9.12 -10.75
N ASN A 119 -0.61 9.64 -11.38
CA ASN A 119 -0.28 11.06 -11.26
C ASN A 119 -1.36 11.98 -11.85
N LEU A 120 -2.33 11.44 -12.59
CA LEU A 120 -3.47 12.18 -13.13
C LEU A 120 -4.39 12.73 -12.02
N GLU A 121 -4.50 12.02 -10.90
CA GLU A 121 -5.40 12.40 -9.80
C GLU A 121 -4.93 13.70 -9.12
N GLY A 122 -3.61 13.89 -8.99
CA GLY A 122 -3.02 15.16 -8.55
C GLY A 122 -3.17 16.28 -9.57
N TYR A 123 -3.12 15.96 -10.87
CA TYR A 123 -3.30 16.94 -11.95
C TYR A 123 -4.73 17.50 -12.01
N LEU A 124 -5.75 16.66 -11.76
CA LEU A 124 -7.14 17.12 -11.71
C LEU A 124 -7.41 17.95 -10.46
N ALA A 125 -6.80 17.61 -9.32
CA ALA A 125 -6.89 18.43 -8.11
C ALA A 125 -6.28 19.82 -8.28
N ASP A 126 -5.17 19.93 -9.02
CA ASP A 126 -4.52 21.22 -9.31
C ASP A 126 -5.28 22.02 -10.38
N ALA A 127 -5.91 21.36 -11.35
CA ALA A 127 -6.70 22.01 -12.41
C ALA A 127 -8.04 22.59 -11.92
N VAL A 128 -8.62 22.07 -10.83
CA VAL A 128 -9.89 22.58 -10.28
C VAL A 128 -9.66 23.85 -9.44
N VAL A 129 -8.43 24.08 -8.94
CA VAL A 129 -8.09 25.28 -8.16
C VAL A 129 -7.97 26.53 -9.04
N ASP A 130 -7.77 26.38 -10.35
CA ASP A 130 -7.58 27.51 -11.27
C ASP A 130 -8.89 28.06 -11.88
N ASP A 131 -10.05 27.42 -11.64
CA ASP A 131 -11.34 27.82 -12.24
C ASP A 131 -12.35 28.43 -11.23
N GLU A 132 -11.96 28.64 -9.96
CA GLU A 132 -12.85 29.20 -8.91
C GLU A 132 -12.66 30.72 -8.63
N TYR A 133 -12.03 31.46 -9.56
CA TYR A 133 -11.90 32.94 -9.47
C TYR A 133 -12.43 33.67 -10.72
N ILE A 134 -13.65 33.34 -11.18
CA ILE A 134 -14.43 34.34 -11.94
C ILE A 134 -15.30 35.10 -10.94
N GLU A 135 -14.85 36.32 -10.67
CA GLU A 135 -15.51 37.38 -9.88
C GLU A 135 -17.01 37.48 -10.21
N ASP A 136 -17.87 37.03 -9.30
CA ASP A 136 -19.31 37.26 -9.35
C ASP A 136 -19.68 38.64 -8.73
N ASP A 137 -18.80 39.65 -8.83
CA ASP A 137 -18.93 40.90 -8.05
C ASP A 137 -18.65 42.22 -8.81
N VAL A 138 -18.71 42.26 -10.15
CA VAL A 138 -18.51 43.53 -10.92
C VAL A 138 -19.51 43.75 -12.06
N MET A 139 -20.81 43.59 -11.83
CA MET A 139 -21.83 43.99 -12.84
C MET A 139 -23.02 44.81 -12.33
N PHE A 140 -22.97 45.37 -11.12
CA PHE A 140 -23.94 46.38 -10.70
C PHE A 140 -23.31 47.43 -9.79
N ASN A 141 -22.62 48.41 -10.38
CA ASN A 141 -22.53 49.76 -9.84
C ASN A 141 -22.26 50.76 -10.98
N ASP A 142 -23.05 51.84 -10.97
CA ASP A 142 -22.94 53.06 -11.78
C ASP A 142 -23.47 53.07 -13.23
N MET A 143 -24.80 53.16 -13.35
CA MET A 143 -25.43 54.11 -14.29
C MET A 143 -26.69 54.74 -13.68
N ASP A 144 -26.50 55.55 -12.63
CA ASP A 144 -27.40 56.67 -12.31
C ASP A 144 -26.72 57.98 -12.75
N MET A 145 -27.07 58.45 -13.95
CA MET A 145 -27.13 59.88 -14.32
C MET A 145 -28.04 60.09 -15.52
#